data_AF-A0A841T845-F1
#
_entry.id   AF-A0A841T845-F1
#
_cell.length_a   1.000
_cell.length_b   1.000
_cell.length_c   1.000
_cell.angle_alpha   90.00
_cell.angle_beta   90.00
_cell.angle_gamma   90.00
#
_symmetry.space_group_name_H-M   'P 1'
#
loop_
_entity.id
_entity.type
_entity.pdbx_description
1 polymer ?
#
loop_
_entity_poly.entity_id
_entity_poly.type
_entity_poly.pdbx_seq_one_letter_code
_entity_poly.pdbx_strand_id
1 'polypeptide(L)'
;MRTCVRRVLATLLLFGSAACLIAAAVPSQTVPAPSPSAPPAPSGNSGTAALRLSQVQFADAEHGWTSGALGDSPSALVWRTTNGGRAWHAAALGNGVQDAAFGMADRQHGWAVGPSDCQFVSGTSVCGKLAILNTRDGGATWQSQWAKDDPKAGSDNEVEAVNAATAYVRAGPSVWKTTDGGSNWLEASIPSSEASPYQISFVDESVGFAAGRMGTECPEKGLVPSSPNADCKTAVWKTTDGGKSWKKLAHAPRHGGAWYPADIQFVDKRNGYLLLVNPNTHGSLLYSTANGGIGWKLRNTKIPGARPYPVKLEFVTPRTGYVPLRVGAGPVDGGLLRTVNGGAAFTQVKDPRLVSVEDADFITARRGFVISLNPDNPTSTLLLGTTNGGGSWTDLTPRTT
;
A
#
# COMPACT_ATOMS: atom_id res chain seq x y z
N MET A 1 18.27 -90.50 35.20
CA MET A 1 18.84 -90.66 36.57
C MET A 1 18.63 -89.34 37.30
N ARG A 2 17.86 -89.16 38.38
CA ARG A 2 17.12 -90.04 39.29
C ARG A 2 15.74 -89.42 39.60
N THR A 3 14.84 -90.32 39.94
CA THR A 3 13.41 -90.22 40.25
C THR A 3 13.12 -89.86 41.72
N CYS A 4 11.84 -89.53 41.98
CA CYS A 4 11.08 -89.52 43.26
C CYS A 4 11.36 -88.36 44.25
N VAL A 5 10.45 -87.41 44.50
CA VAL A 5 9.02 -87.42 44.93
C VAL A 5 8.83 -87.71 46.42
N ARG A 6 8.24 -86.73 47.13
CA ARG A 6 7.22 -86.98 48.16
C ARG A 6 6.17 -85.87 48.14
N ARG A 7 4.91 -86.29 47.92
CA ARG A 7 3.67 -85.50 48.03
C ARG A 7 3.43 -85.08 49.49
N VAL A 8 2.63 -84.03 49.70
CA VAL A 8 1.29 -84.08 50.30
C VAL A 8 0.62 -82.70 50.20
N LEU A 9 -0.69 -82.74 49.88
CA LEU A 9 -1.66 -81.64 49.77
C LEU A 9 -1.78 -80.81 51.07
N ALA A 10 -2.13 -79.52 50.95
CA ALA A 10 -3.46 -78.99 51.28
C ALA A 10 -3.44 -77.47 51.57
N THR A 11 -4.04 -76.75 50.63
CA THR A 11 -5.12 -75.76 50.81
C THR A 11 -5.06 -74.62 51.85
N LEU A 12 -5.23 -73.41 51.30
CA LEU A 12 -6.04 -72.27 51.77
C LEU A 12 -5.51 -71.41 52.93
N LEU A 13 -5.04 -70.20 52.59
CA LEU A 13 -5.18 -68.97 53.39
C LEU A 13 -5.14 -67.75 52.43
N LEU A 14 -6.03 -66.79 52.67
CA LEU A 14 -6.39 -65.68 51.79
C LEU A 14 -5.23 -64.72 51.49
N PHE A 15 -5.10 -64.32 50.22
CA PHE A 15 -4.26 -63.19 49.79
C PHE A 15 -5.03 -61.86 49.94
N GLY A 16 -4.63 -61.03 50.90
CA GLY A 16 -4.77 -59.58 50.80
C GLY A 16 -3.54 -59.03 50.09
N SER A 17 -3.67 -58.64 48.82
CA SER A 17 -2.60 -57.96 48.07
C SER A 17 -2.84 -56.45 48.09
N ALA A 18 -2.06 -55.73 48.89
CA ALA A 18 -1.86 -54.30 48.72
C ALA A 18 -0.69 -54.10 47.75
N ALA A 19 -0.99 -53.81 46.49
CA ALA A 19 0.03 -53.39 45.52
C ALA A 19 0.36 -51.92 45.75
N CYS A 20 1.62 -51.66 46.11
CA CYS A 20 2.19 -50.34 46.29
C CYS A 20 2.36 -49.68 44.90
N LEU A 21 1.54 -48.68 44.59
CA LEU A 21 1.70 -47.82 43.41
C LEU A 21 2.81 -46.81 43.70
N ILE A 22 3.95 -46.96 43.04
CA ILE A 22 4.99 -45.94 42.99
C ILE A 22 4.52 -44.88 41.99
N ALA A 23 4.03 -43.75 42.50
CA ALA A 23 3.74 -42.57 41.71
C ALA A 23 5.06 -41.88 41.33
N ALA A 24 5.42 -41.91 40.05
CA ALA A 24 6.47 -41.07 39.51
C ALA A 24 5.97 -39.61 39.49
N ALA A 25 6.68 -38.72 40.18
CA ALA A 25 6.39 -37.29 40.17
C ALA A 25 6.68 -36.70 38.77
N VAL A 26 5.64 -36.19 38.12
CA VAL A 26 5.77 -35.35 36.92
C VAL A 26 6.27 -33.98 37.40
N PRO A 27 7.39 -33.44 36.87
CA PRO A 27 7.82 -32.10 37.25
C PRO A 27 6.80 -31.08 36.76
N SER A 28 6.36 -30.21 37.67
CA SER A 28 5.48 -29.08 37.40
C SER A 28 6.16 -28.13 36.40
N GLN A 29 5.62 -28.04 35.19
CA GLN A 29 6.00 -26.98 34.26
C GLN A 29 5.47 -25.65 34.80
N THR A 30 6.37 -24.79 35.24
CA THR A 30 6.06 -23.39 35.52
C THR A 30 5.77 -22.70 34.19
N VAL A 31 4.51 -22.29 34.00
CA VAL A 31 4.13 -21.41 32.89
C VAL A 31 4.91 -20.10 33.06
N PRO A 32 5.69 -19.63 32.05
CA PRO A 32 6.36 -18.35 32.14
C PRO A 32 5.31 -17.25 32.28
N ALA A 33 5.55 -16.28 33.18
CA ALA A 33 4.71 -15.09 33.27
C ALA A 33 4.63 -14.41 31.89
N PRO A 34 3.47 -13.84 31.50
CA PRO A 34 3.37 -13.08 30.28
C PRO A 34 4.43 -11.96 30.28
N SER A 35 5.14 -11.80 29.17
CA SER A 35 6.11 -10.72 28.98
C SER A 35 5.49 -9.37 29.38
N PRO A 36 6.22 -8.49 30.07
CA PRO A 36 5.70 -7.18 30.44
C PRO A 36 5.22 -6.46 29.17
N SER A 37 4.00 -5.93 29.25
CA SER A 37 3.42 -5.08 28.21
C SER A 37 4.42 -3.99 27.82
N ALA A 38 4.51 -3.69 26.53
CA ALA A 38 5.35 -2.60 26.04
C ALA A 38 5.11 -1.34 26.88
N PRO A 39 6.18 -0.61 27.31
CA PRO A 39 5.99 0.63 28.03
C PRO A 39 5.12 1.57 27.20
N PRO A 40 4.19 2.32 27.81
CA PRO A 40 3.40 3.30 27.09
C PRO A 40 4.35 4.24 26.33
N ALA A 41 3.98 4.56 25.09
CA ALA A 41 4.75 5.47 24.26
C ALA A 41 5.06 6.74 25.08
N PRO A 42 6.32 7.22 25.12
CA PRO A 42 6.62 8.46 25.80
C PRO A 42 5.74 9.55 25.18
N SER A 43 4.97 10.24 26.02
CA SER A 43 4.25 11.45 25.65
C SER A 43 5.27 12.54 25.35
N GLY A 44 5.84 12.46 24.15
CA GLY A 44 6.72 13.47 23.58
C GLY A 44 5.91 14.72 23.29
N ASN A 45 5.69 15.53 24.31
CA ASN A 45 5.15 16.87 24.16
C ASN A 45 6.28 17.79 23.64
N SER A 46 6.72 17.57 22.39
CA SER A 46 7.30 18.65 21.60
C SER A 46 6.12 19.52 21.21
N GLY A 47 6.08 20.79 21.63
CA GLY A 47 4.96 21.72 21.37
C GLY A 47 4.62 22.00 19.90
N THR A 48 5.11 21.19 18.97
CA THR A 48 4.79 21.16 17.54
C THR A 48 4.05 19.87 17.21
N ALA A 49 2.84 19.99 16.65
CA ALA A 49 2.06 18.84 16.20
C ALA A 49 2.86 17.95 15.23
N ALA A 50 2.79 16.63 15.40
CA ALA A 50 3.57 15.68 14.62
C ALA A 50 3.18 15.72 13.14
N LEU A 51 4.17 15.88 12.23
CA LEU A 51 3.93 15.90 10.79
C LEU A 51 3.83 14.47 10.24
N ARG A 52 2.66 14.10 9.73
CA ARG A 52 2.38 12.78 9.14
C ARG A 52 2.11 12.93 7.65
N LEU A 53 3.14 12.77 6.84
CA LEU A 53 3.06 12.80 5.38
C LEU A 53 2.60 11.44 4.85
N SER A 54 1.80 11.44 3.79
CA SER A 54 1.21 10.23 3.21
C SER A 54 1.57 10.03 1.74
N GLN A 55 1.73 11.12 0.97
CA GLN A 55 2.05 11.06 -0.46
C GLN A 55 3.05 12.14 -0.84
N VAL A 56 3.94 11.84 -1.78
CA VAL A 56 4.90 12.78 -2.38
C VAL A 56 4.85 12.68 -3.91
N GLN A 57 4.94 13.83 -4.57
CA GLN A 57 5.09 13.91 -6.02
C GLN A 57 5.89 15.16 -6.40
N PHE A 58 6.80 15.05 -7.36
CA PHE A 58 7.50 16.16 -7.97
C PHE A 58 7.29 16.17 -9.48
N ALA A 59 6.91 17.34 -10.02
CA ALA A 59 6.82 17.53 -11.47
C ALA A 59 8.21 17.71 -12.10
N ASP A 60 9.14 18.29 -11.35
CA ASP A 60 10.54 18.46 -11.75
C ASP A 60 11.46 18.65 -10.53
N ALA A 61 12.73 18.99 -10.77
CA ALA A 61 13.72 19.11 -9.70
C ALA A 61 13.43 20.22 -8.67
N GLU A 62 12.56 21.18 -9.00
CA GLU A 62 12.24 22.38 -8.22
C GLU A 62 10.80 22.38 -7.69
N HIS A 63 9.84 21.85 -8.45
CA HIS A 63 8.41 21.88 -8.13
C HIS A 63 7.92 20.54 -7.60
N GLY A 64 7.40 20.54 -6.38
CA GLY A 64 6.90 19.33 -5.73
C GLY A 64 5.83 19.59 -4.70
N TRP A 65 5.15 18.51 -4.34
CA TRP A 65 4.03 18.48 -3.42
C TRP A 65 4.17 17.29 -2.48
N THR A 66 3.72 17.47 -1.26
CA THR A 66 3.47 16.37 -0.34
C THR A 66 2.17 16.61 0.40
N SER A 67 1.40 15.57 0.65
CA SER A 67 0.17 15.64 1.43
C SER A 67 0.32 14.92 2.77
N GLY A 68 -0.55 15.25 3.70
CA GLY A 68 -0.53 14.67 5.04
C GLY A 68 -1.36 15.45 6.05
N ALA A 69 -1.09 15.21 7.33
CA ALA A 69 -1.77 15.86 8.44
C ALA A 69 -0.77 16.37 9.49
N LEU A 70 -1.25 17.32 10.31
CA LEU A 70 -0.55 17.79 11.50
C LEU A 70 -1.25 17.25 12.75
N GLY A 71 -0.49 16.54 13.59
CA GLY A 71 -0.99 15.91 14.80
C GLY A 71 -2.05 14.87 14.47
N ASP A 72 -3.19 14.98 15.14
CA ASP A 72 -4.36 14.11 14.95
C ASP A 72 -5.47 14.83 14.17
N SER A 73 -5.14 15.93 13.47
CA SER A 73 -6.11 16.62 12.62
C SER A 73 -6.59 15.69 11.51
N PRO A 74 -7.91 15.52 11.32
CA PRO A 74 -8.43 14.72 10.22
C PRO A 74 -8.38 15.48 8.88
N SER A 75 -8.08 16.78 8.89
CA SER A 75 -8.00 17.59 7.67
C SER A 75 -6.68 17.35 6.95
N ALA A 76 -6.76 16.99 5.67
CA ALA A 76 -5.59 16.82 4.84
C ALA A 76 -5.02 18.18 4.38
N LEU A 77 -3.73 18.35 4.55
CA LEU A 77 -2.95 19.48 4.04
C LEU A 77 -2.15 19.03 2.82
N VAL A 78 -1.90 19.98 1.92
CA VAL A 78 -0.92 19.84 0.84
C VAL A 78 0.14 20.91 1.04
N TRP A 79 1.39 20.49 1.16
CA TRP A 79 2.55 21.37 1.10
C TRP A 79 3.06 21.40 -0.33
N ARG A 80 3.38 22.59 -0.84
CA ARG A 80 4.03 22.80 -2.14
C ARG A 80 5.41 23.43 -1.98
N THR A 81 6.32 23.09 -2.87
CA THR A 81 7.65 23.70 -3.01
C THR A 81 7.89 24.13 -4.44
N THR A 82 8.66 25.21 -4.62
CA THR A 82 9.15 25.70 -5.92
C THR A 82 10.67 25.84 -5.95
N ASN A 83 11.38 25.29 -4.95
CA ASN A 83 12.83 25.37 -4.82
C ASN A 83 13.49 24.03 -4.46
N GLY A 84 12.83 22.93 -4.83
CA GLY A 84 13.34 21.56 -4.70
C GLY A 84 13.24 21.00 -3.29
N GLY A 85 12.26 21.45 -2.51
CA GLY A 85 12.00 21.00 -1.14
C GLY A 85 12.78 21.75 -0.06
N ARG A 86 13.45 22.87 -0.39
CA ARG A 86 14.17 23.68 0.60
C ARG A 86 13.23 24.53 1.45
N ALA A 87 12.11 24.95 0.88
CA ALA A 87 11.01 25.60 1.58
C ALA A 87 9.68 25.05 1.08
N TRP A 88 8.69 25.03 1.97
CA TRP A 88 7.36 24.49 1.73
C TRP A 88 6.30 25.49 2.17
N HIS A 89 5.21 25.59 1.41
CA HIS A 89 4.03 26.38 1.75
C HIS A 89 2.82 25.45 1.85
N ALA A 90 2.14 25.45 3.00
CA ALA A 90 0.96 24.63 3.22
C ALA A 90 -0.30 25.31 2.69
N ALA A 91 -1.20 24.51 2.10
CA ALA A 91 -2.57 24.86 1.79
C ALA A 91 -3.49 23.75 2.29
N ALA A 92 -4.66 24.12 2.79
CA ALA A 92 -5.69 23.15 3.12
C ALA A 92 -6.35 22.62 1.84
N LEU A 93 -6.67 21.34 1.82
CA LEU A 93 -7.62 20.82 0.85
C LEU A 93 -9.00 21.34 1.24
N GLY A 94 -9.65 22.06 0.33
CA GLY A 94 -10.97 22.66 0.58
C GLY A 94 -12.05 21.61 0.82
N ASN A 95 -13.24 22.07 1.24
CA ASN A 95 -14.46 21.25 1.34
C ASN A 95 -14.40 20.10 2.36
N GLY A 96 -13.52 20.18 3.37
CA GLY A 96 -13.44 19.20 4.45
C GLY A 96 -12.97 17.80 4.01
N VAL A 97 -12.24 17.73 2.89
CA VAL A 97 -11.68 16.47 2.39
C VAL A 97 -10.62 15.93 3.36
N GLN A 98 -10.73 14.64 3.67
CA GLN A 98 -9.81 13.88 4.52
C GLN A 98 -9.07 12.83 3.68
N ASP A 99 -7.89 12.39 4.13
CA ASP A 99 -7.13 11.28 3.54
C ASP A 99 -7.06 11.30 2.00
N ALA A 100 -6.83 12.48 1.42
CA ALA A 100 -6.88 12.65 -0.02
C ALA A 100 -5.69 12.01 -0.73
N ALA A 101 -5.97 11.30 -1.81
CA ALA A 101 -5.00 11.03 -2.85
C ALA A 101 -4.95 12.24 -3.80
N PHE A 102 -3.76 12.64 -4.25
CA PHE A 102 -3.61 13.70 -5.24
C PHE A 102 -2.73 13.27 -6.42
N GLY A 103 -2.85 13.99 -7.52
CA GLY A 103 -2.00 13.84 -8.69
C GLY A 103 -1.86 15.16 -9.43
N MET A 104 -0.63 15.59 -9.66
CA MET A 104 -0.28 16.78 -10.42
C MET A 104 0.10 16.37 -11.84
N ALA A 105 -0.54 16.98 -12.83
CA ALA A 105 -0.22 16.78 -14.24
C ALA A 105 0.99 17.63 -14.67
N ASP A 106 1.11 18.82 -14.08
CA ASP A 106 2.20 19.75 -14.34
C ASP A 106 2.41 20.67 -13.12
N ARG A 107 3.16 21.77 -13.31
CA ARG A 107 3.48 22.74 -12.26
C ARG A 107 2.28 23.49 -11.69
N GLN A 108 1.17 23.53 -12.41
CA GLN A 108 0.00 24.36 -12.12
C GLN A 108 -1.27 23.52 -11.92
N HIS A 109 -1.42 22.44 -12.68
CA HIS A 109 -2.65 21.67 -12.76
C HIS A 109 -2.55 20.34 -12.02
N GLY A 110 -3.56 20.05 -11.21
CA GLY A 110 -3.67 18.78 -10.51
C GLY A 110 -5.06 18.54 -9.95
N TRP A 111 -5.27 17.31 -9.47
CA TRP A 111 -6.52 16.88 -8.87
C TRP A 111 -6.25 16.18 -7.55
N ALA A 112 -7.24 16.24 -6.67
CA ALA A 112 -7.27 15.49 -5.43
C ALA A 112 -8.64 14.87 -5.26
N VAL A 113 -8.68 13.68 -4.66
CA VAL A 113 -9.90 12.96 -4.37
C VAL A 113 -9.83 12.43 -2.95
N GLY A 114 -10.94 12.53 -2.22
CA GLY A 114 -11.01 11.95 -0.90
C GLY A 114 -12.41 12.00 -0.31
N PRO A 115 -12.62 11.27 0.80
CA PRO A 115 -13.84 11.33 1.57
C PRO A 115 -14.02 12.74 2.17
N SER A 116 -15.28 13.16 2.30
CA SER A 116 -15.71 14.46 2.81
C SER A 116 -17.04 14.33 3.55
N ASP A 117 -17.49 15.40 4.19
CA ASP A 117 -18.71 15.39 5.00
C ASP A 117 -18.64 14.30 6.09
N CYS A 118 -17.51 14.29 6.80
CA CYS A 118 -17.16 13.25 7.74
C CYS A 118 -17.62 13.60 9.16
N GLN A 119 -18.18 12.59 9.82
CA GLN A 119 -18.56 12.63 11.24
C GLN A 119 -17.73 11.61 12.01
N PHE A 120 -17.25 12.03 13.18
CA PHE A 120 -16.50 11.13 14.05
C PHE A 120 -17.46 10.35 14.95
N VAL A 121 -17.61 9.05 14.69
CA VAL A 121 -18.53 8.17 15.42
C VAL A 121 -17.73 7.05 16.07
N SER A 122 -17.76 6.98 17.40
CA SER A 122 -17.12 5.91 18.18
C SER A 122 -15.64 5.64 17.83
N GLY A 123 -14.86 6.71 17.58
CA GLY A 123 -13.43 6.57 17.25
C GLY A 123 -13.13 6.39 15.76
N THR A 124 -14.15 6.34 14.90
CA THR A 124 -13.99 6.14 13.45
C THR A 124 -14.57 7.32 12.68
N SER A 125 -13.85 7.80 11.67
CA SER A 125 -14.38 8.80 10.72
C SER A 125 -15.32 8.09 9.75
N VAL A 126 -16.58 8.52 9.73
CA VAL A 126 -17.60 8.03 8.80
C VAL A 126 -17.97 9.19 7.89
N CYS A 127 -17.70 9.03 6.59
CA CYS A 127 -17.85 10.09 5.61
C CYS A 127 -19.06 9.83 4.71
N GLY A 128 -19.88 10.86 4.51
CA GLY A 128 -21.09 10.75 3.69
C GLY A 128 -20.88 10.98 2.21
N LYS A 129 -19.73 11.55 1.82
CA LYS A 129 -19.47 11.99 0.44
C LYS A 129 -18.06 11.68 -0.02
N LEU A 130 -17.91 11.48 -1.32
CA LEU A 130 -16.64 11.52 -2.01
C LEU A 130 -16.55 12.83 -2.81
N ALA A 131 -15.46 13.58 -2.65
CA ALA A 131 -15.24 14.83 -3.35
C ALA A 131 -14.03 14.75 -4.29
N ILE A 132 -14.13 15.43 -5.43
CA ILE A 132 -13.01 15.67 -6.35
C ILE A 132 -12.73 17.17 -6.37
N LEU A 133 -11.47 17.51 -6.15
CA LEU A 133 -10.92 18.84 -6.11
C LEU A 133 -9.95 19.03 -7.30
N ASN A 134 -9.79 20.27 -7.75
CA ASN A 134 -8.79 20.66 -8.74
C ASN A 134 -8.00 21.88 -8.26
N THR A 135 -6.75 21.94 -8.69
CA THR A 135 -5.92 23.13 -8.62
C THR A 135 -5.48 23.57 -10.01
N ARG A 136 -5.34 24.88 -10.20
CA ARG A 136 -4.79 25.52 -11.41
C ARG A 136 -3.66 26.50 -11.09
N ASP A 137 -3.23 26.54 -9.83
CA ASP A 137 -2.20 27.46 -9.32
C ASP A 137 -1.08 26.71 -8.57
N GLY A 138 -0.90 25.42 -8.91
CA GLY A 138 0.16 24.58 -8.35
C GLY A 138 -0.09 24.21 -6.90
N GLY A 139 -1.35 23.96 -6.53
CA GLY A 139 -1.76 23.55 -5.20
C GLY A 139 -1.77 24.68 -4.17
N ALA A 140 -1.74 25.95 -4.60
CA ALA A 140 -1.92 27.08 -3.68
C ALA A 140 -3.39 27.20 -3.26
N THR A 141 -4.32 26.91 -4.16
CA THR A 141 -5.74 26.74 -3.88
C THR A 141 -6.29 25.47 -4.51
N TRP A 142 -7.28 24.88 -3.85
CA TRP A 142 -7.99 23.68 -4.28
C TRP A 142 -9.49 23.96 -4.29
N GLN A 143 -10.13 23.76 -5.43
CA GLN A 143 -11.55 24.03 -5.64
C GLN A 143 -12.31 22.72 -5.86
N SER A 144 -13.45 22.55 -5.19
CA SER A 144 -14.33 21.41 -5.45
C SER A 144 -14.96 21.52 -6.82
N GLN A 145 -14.78 20.47 -7.62
CA GLN A 145 -15.41 20.33 -8.93
C GLN A 145 -16.68 19.52 -8.82
N TRP A 146 -16.68 18.50 -7.96
CA TRP A 146 -17.87 17.77 -7.60
C TRP A 146 -17.82 17.23 -6.18
N ALA A 147 -18.97 16.76 -5.69
CA ALA A 147 -19.08 15.83 -4.59
C ALA A 147 -20.28 14.92 -4.84
N LYS A 148 -20.15 13.64 -4.50
CA LYS A 148 -21.22 12.63 -4.64
C LYS A 148 -21.48 11.98 -3.29
N ASP A 149 -22.75 11.78 -2.96
CA ASP A 149 -23.13 11.00 -1.79
C ASP A 149 -22.62 9.56 -1.94
N ASP A 150 -21.82 9.14 -0.97
CA ASP A 150 -21.22 7.83 -0.89
C ASP A 150 -21.00 7.46 0.59
N PRO A 151 -21.93 6.70 1.19
CA PRO A 151 -21.80 6.22 2.56
C PRO A 151 -20.61 5.27 2.79
N LYS A 152 -19.95 4.82 1.71
CA LYS A 152 -18.74 3.99 1.74
C LYS A 152 -17.51 4.78 1.30
N ALA A 153 -17.58 6.11 1.26
CA ALA A 153 -16.44 6.95 0.94
C ALA A 153 -15.29 6.64 1.90
N GLY A 154 -14.20 6.09 1.36
CA GLY A 154 -13.01 5.70 2.08
C GLY A 154 -11.76 6.32 1.46
N SER A 155 -10.60 5.99 2.03
CA SER A 155 -9.29 6.54 1.64
C SER A 155 -8.60 5.78 0.50
N ASP A 156 -9.13 4.62 0.08
CA ASP A 156 -8.58 3.86 -1.05
C ASP A 156 -9.01 4.46 -2.40
N ASN A 157 -8.41 5.61 -2.72
CA ASN A 157 -8.60 6.34 -3.97
C ASN A 157 -7.27 6.57 -4.70
N GLU A 158 -7.34 6.89 -5.98
CA GLU A 158 -6.16 7.14 -6.82
C GLU A 158 -6.45 8.21 -7.85
N VAL A 159 -5.46 9.06 -8.14
CA VAL A 159 -5.53 10.10 -9.16
C VAL A 159 -4.39 9.89 -10.16
N GLU A 160 -4.74 9.73 -11.43
CA GLU A 160 -3.80 9.71 -12.54
C GLU A 160 -4.01 10.96 -13.39
N ALA A 161 -3.21 11.99 -13.11
CA ALA A 161 -3.26 13.28 -13.79
C ALA A 161 -2.38 13.25 -15.05
N VAL A 162 -3.00 13.13 -16.22
CA VAL A 162 -2.27 12.92 -17.49
C VAL A 162 -1.75 14.23 -18.07
N ASN A 163 -2.59 15.27 -18.08
CA ASN A 163 -2.25 16.62 -18.53
C ASN A 163 -3.26 17.61 -17.92
N ALA A 164 -3.09 18.92 -18.20
CA ALA A 164 -3.95 19.97 -17.67
C ALA A 164 -5.46 19.80 -17.93
N ALA A 165 -5.84 19.05 -18.97
CA ALA A 165 -7.24 18.81 -19.33
C ALA A 165 -7.74 17.41 -18.94
N THR A 166 -6.85 16.40 -18.91
CA THR A 166 -7.21 14.99 -18.75
C THR A 166 -6.70 14.42 -17.43
N ALA A 167 -7.61 13.87 -16.65
CA ALA A 167 -7.29 13.10 -15.46
C ALA A 167 -8.25 11.93 -15.28
N TYR A 168 -7.77 10.90 -14.59
CA TYR A 168 -8.54 9.74 -14.17
C TYR A 168 -8.55 9.65 -12.65
N VAL A 169 -9.71 9.33 -12.09
CA VAL A 169 -9.90 9.15 -10.65
C VAL A 169 -10.50 7.77 -10.42
N ARG A 170 -9.79 6.92 -9.68
CA ARG A 170 -10.38 5.68 -9.17
C ARG A 170 -10.85 5.94 -7.75
N ALA A 171 -12.10 5.57 -7.48
CA ALA A 171 -12.69 5.59 -6.15
C ALA A 171 -13.48 4.30 -5.94
N GLY A 172 -13.02 3.46 -5.02
CA GLY A 172 -13.48 2.07 -4.93
C GLY A 172 -13.34 1.35 -6.28
N PRO A 173 -14.40 0.68 -6.79
CA PRO A 173 -14.38 0.01 -8.09
C PRO A 173 -14.64 0.94 -9.28
N SER A 174 -15.08 2.18 -9.03
CA SER A 174 -15.44 3.13 -10.08
C SER A 174 -14.19 3.85 -10.60
N VAL A 175 -14.18 4.13 -11.90
CA VAL A 175 -13.19 4.99 -12.54
C VAL A 175 -13.92 6.14 -13.21
N TRP A 176 -13.47 7.36 -12.95
CA TRP A 176 -14.00 8.59 -13.52
C TRP A 176 -12.93 9.25 -14.37
N LYS A 177 -13.34 9.95 -15.42
CA LYS A 177 -12.46 10.66 -16.33
C LYS A 177 -12.95 12.08 -16.56
N THR A 178 -12.03 13.03 -16.63
CA THR A 178 -12.27 14.32 -17.27
C THR A 178 -11.39 14.50 -18.50
N THR A 179 -11.82 15.33 -19.44
CA THR A 179 -11.03 15.81 -20.59
C THR A 179 -11.12 17.32 -20.77
N ASP A 180 -11.71 18.04 -19.82
CA ASP A 180 -11.95 19.49 -19.88
C ASP A 180 -11.46 20.21 -18.61
N GLY A 181 -10.43 19.65 -17.97
CA GLY A 181 -9.86 20.24 -16.76
C GLY A 181 -10.75 20.04 -15.53
N GLY A 182 -11.64 19.05 -15.56
CA GLY A 182 -12.57 18.67 -14.50
C GLY A 182 -13.85 19.50 -14.42
N SER A 183 -14.17 20.25 -15.48
CA SER A 183 -15.49 20.88 -15.62
C SER A 183 -16.60 19.85 -15.78
N ASN A 184 -16.30 18.70 -16.39
CA ASN A 184 -17.17 17.54 -16.45
C ASN A 184 -16.39 16.25 -16.15
N TRP A 185 -17.07 15.33 -15.49
CA TRP A 185 -16.55 14.00 -15.16
C TRP A 185 -17.47 12.94 -15.76
N LEU A 186 -16.89 12.03 -16.54
CA LEU A 186 -17.56 10.92 -17.22
C LEU A 186 -17.20 9.61 -16.53
N GLU A 187 -18.16 8.70 -16.46
CA GLU A 187 -17.88 7.34 -16.01
C GLU A 187 -17.01 6.61 -17.03
N ALA A 188 -15.91 6.05 -16.54
CA ALA A 188 -14.91 5.30 -17.30
C ALA A 188 -14.61 3.94 -16.64
N SER A 189 -15.54 3.44 -15.83
CA SER A 189 -15.45 2.18 -15.10
C SER A 189 -15.34 0.98 -16.06
N ILE A 190 -14.75 -0.11 -15.57
CA ILE A 190 -14.82 -1.40 -16.28
C ILE A 190 -16.30 -1.85 -16.27
N PRO A 191 -16.93 -2.14 -17.42
CA PRO A 191 -18.37 -2.43 -17.50
C PRO A 191 -18.66 -3.88 -17.08
N SER A 192 -18.37 -4.22 -15.82
CA SER A 192 -18.62 -5.54 -15.24
C SER A 192 -18.81 -5.41 -13.73
N SER A 193 -19.94 -5.89 -13.23
CA SER A 193 -20.25 -5.92 -11.79
C SER A 193 -19.35 -6.84 -10.98
N GLU A 194 -18.65 -7.77 -11.64
CA GLU A 194 -17.69 -8.67 -11.02
C GLU A 194 -16.28 -8.06 -10.96
N ALA A 195 -16.02 -6.97 -11.68
CA ALA A 195 -14.70 -6.34 -11.72
C ALA A 195 -14.54 -5.36 -10.55
N SER A 196 -13.50 -5.57 -9.75
CA SER A 196 -13.08 -4.66 -8.69
C SER A 196 -11.64 -4.23 -8.96
N PRO A 197 -11.42 -3.14 -9.73
CA PRO A 197 -10.09 -2.57 -9.91
C PRO A 197 -9.59 -1.99 -8.59
N TYR A 198 -8.36 -2.29 -8.21
CA TYR A 198 -7.70 -1.74 -7.04
C TYR A 198 -6.69 -0.65 -7.40
N GLN A 199 -6.15 -0.71 -8.62
CA GLN A 199 -5.09 0.18 -9.09
C GLN A 199 -5.30 0.50 -10.57
N ILE A 200 -5.00 1.72 -10.97
CA ILE A 200 -4.99 2.18 -12.36
C ILE A 200 -3.58 2.63 -12.76
N SER A 201 -3.27 2.59 -14.06
CA SER A 201 -2.05 3.16 -14.60
C SER A 201 -2.30 3.66 -16.02
N PHE A 202 -2.26 4.97 -16.21
CA PHE A 202 -2.47 5.62 -17.51
C PHE A 202 -1.15 6.16 -18.05
N VAL A 203 -0.81 5.77 -19.28
CA VAL A 203 0.44 6.22 -19.93
C VAL A 203 0.21 7.42 -20.86
N ASP A 204 -1.04 7.65 -21.26
CA ASP A 204 -1.52 8.83 -21.95
C ASP A 204 -3.05 8.96 -21.83
N GLU A 205 -3.65 9.90 -22.57
CA GLU A 205 -5.09 10.21 -22.53
C GLU A 205 -6.00 9.09 -23.04
N SER A 206 -5.44 8.08 -23.72
CA SER A 206 -6.16 7.02 -24.45
C SER A 206 -5.81 5.62 -23.97
N VAL A 207 -4.57 5.36 -23.57
CA VAL A 207 -4.07 4.05 -23.17
C VAL A 207 -3.91 4.01 -21.66
N GLY A 208 -4.68 3.11 -21.06
CA GLY A 208 -4.64 2.87 -19.63
C GLY A 208 -4.80 1.40 -19.28
N PHE A 209 -4.41 1.07 -18.06
CA PHE A 209 -4.48 -0.25 -17.49
C PHE A 209 -5.13 -0.17 -16.12
N ALA A 210 -5.80 -1.25 -15.74
CA ALA A 210 -6.34 -1.42 -14.40
C ALA A 210 -6.00 -2.83 -13.92
N ALA A 211 -5.67 -2.97 -12.65
CA ALA A 211 -5.47 -4.26 -12.00
C ALA A 211 -6.33 -4.37 -10.75
N GLY A 212 -6.88 -5.56 -10.53
CA GLY A 212 -7.68 -5.83 -9.35
C GLY A 212 -8.11 -7.28 -9.29
N ARG A 213 -9.29 -7.53 -8.73
CA ARG A 213 -9.90 -8.84 -8.68
C ARG A 213 -11.18 -8.90 -9.51
N MET A 214 -11.51 -10.11 -9.93
CA MET A 214 -12.79 -10.45 -10.53
C MET A 214 -13.42 -11.58 -9.72
N GLY A 215 -14.70 -11.43 -9.40
CA GLY A 215 -15.49 -12.37 -8.61
C GLY A 215 -16.55 -11.62 -7.80
N THR A 216 -17.51 -12.36 -7.25
CA THR A 216 -18.62 -11.81 -6.46
C THR A 216 -18.30 -11.71 -4.97
N GLU A 217 -17.30 -12.47 -4.49
CA GLU A 217 -16.93 -12.56 -3.07
C GLU A 217 -15.59 -11.86 -2.76
N CYS A 218 -15.20 -10.88 -3.58
CA CYS A 218 -13.92 -10.20 -3.43
C CYS A 218 -14.00 -9.03 -2.46
N PRO A 219 -13.19 -9.05 -1.39
CA PRO A 219 -13.16 -7.92 -0.46
C PRO A 219 -12.39 -6.75 -1.07
N GLU A 220 -12.32 -5.65 -0.34
CA GLU A 220 -11.53 -4.47 -0.73
C GLU A 220 -10.01 -4.76 -0.75
N LYS A 221 -9.24 -3.83 -1.33
CA LYS A 221 -7.77 -3.92 -1.40
C LYS A 221 -7.20 -4.14 0.02
N GLY A 222 -6.22 -5.04 0.15
CA GLY A 222 -5.59 -5.34 1.43
C GLY A 222 -6.25 -6.48 2.22
N LEU A 223 -7.48 -6.87 1.88
CA LEU A 223 -8.23 -7.91 2.58
C LEU A 223 -8.19 -9.27 1.84
N VAL A 224 -8.37 -10.33 2.62
CA VAL A 224 -8.49 -11.71 2.12
C VAL A 224 -9.95 -12.16 2.13
N PRO A 225 -10.40 -12.96 1.14
CA PRO A 225 -11.76 -13.49 1.15
C PRO A 225 -12.05 -14.29 2.41
N SER A 226 -13.26 -14.15 2.96
CA SER A 226 -13.71 -14.88 4.15
C SER A 226 -13.92 -16.38 3.86
N SER A 227 -14.29 -16.70 2.61
CA SER A 227 -14.42 -18.08 2.12
C SER A 227 -13.13 -18.53 1.44
N PRO A 228 -12.58 -19.71 1.78
CA PRO A 228 -11.44 -20.28 1.06
C PRO A 228 -11.79 -20.66 -0.39
N ASN A 229 -13.09 -20.81 -0.69
CA ASN A 229 -13.61 -21.16 -2.01
C ASN A 229 -14.08 -19.94 -2.81
N ALA A 230 -13.82 -18.71 -2.32
CA ALA A 230 -14.21 -17.50 -3.01
C ALA A 230 -13.76 -17.50 -4.48
N ASP A 231 -14.67 -17.09 -5.35
CA ASP A 231 -14.47 -17.03 -6.81
C ASP A 231 -13.46 -15.97 -7.27
N CYS A 232 -12.82 -15.28 -6.32
CA CYS A 232 -11.83 -14.25 -6.58
C CYS A 232 -10.63 -14.73 -7.37
N LYS A 233 -10.39 -14.04 -8.49
CA LYS A 233 -9.17 -14.16 -9.30
C LYS A 233 -8.60 -12.78 -9.62
N THR A 234 -7.28 -12.63 -9.57
CA THR A 234 -6.62 -11.43 -10.09
C THR A 234 -6.89 -11.26 -11.58
N ALA A 235 -7.02 -10.02 -12.02
CA ALA A 235 -7.24 -9.65 -13.40
C ALA A 235 -6.57 -8.32 -13.74
N VAL A 236 -6.26 -8.16 -15.03
CA VAL A 236 -5.77 -6.90 -15.60
C VAL A 236 -6.63 -6.57 -16.81
N TRP A 237 -7.03 -5.31 -16.92
CA TRP A 237 -7.77 -4.75 -18.03
C TRP A 237 -6.96 -3.66 -18.70
N LYS A 238 -7.22 -3.44 -19.99
CA LYS A 238 -6.60 -2.41 -20.81
C LYS A 238 -7.67 -1.63 -21.55
N THR A 239 -7.53 -0.32 -21.59
CA THR A 239 -8.24 0.57 -22.51
C THR A 239 -7.27 1.15 -23.53
N THR A 240 -7.78 1.46 -24.72
CA THR A 240 -7.07 2.19 -25.78
C THR A 240 -7.91 3.35 -26.33
N ASP A 241 -9.03 3.64 -25.69
CA ASP A 241 -9.97 4.71 -26.04
C ASP A 241 -10.25 5.62 -24.82
N GLY A 242 -9.36 5.56 -23.83
CA GLY A 242 -9.37 6.36 -22.64
C GLY A 242 -10.56 6.06 -21.73
N GLY A 243 -10.81 4.78 -21.49
CA GLY A 243 -11.80 4.27 -20.55
C GLY A 243 -13.23 4.15 -21.10
N LYS A 244 -13.46 4.44 -22.40
CA LYS A 244 -14.78 4.21 -23.02
C LYS A 244 -15.08 2.71 -23.15
N SER A 245 -14.04 1.90 -23.36
CA SER A 245 -14.12 0.46 -23.31
C SER A 245 -12.86 -0.15 -22.67
N TRP A 246 -13.06 -1.30 -22.04
CA TRP A 246 -12.00 -2.05 -21.37
C TRP A 246 -11.96 -3.49 -21.87
N LYS A 247 -10.78 -3.94 -22.28
CA LYS A 247 -10.51 -5.33 -22.64
C LYS A 247 -9.74 -6.01 -21.52
N LYS A 248 -10.30 -7.10 -20.98
CA LYS A 248 -9.57 -7.98 -20.08
C LYS A 248 -8.41 -8.65 -20.83
N LEU A 249 -7.21 -8.62 -20.26
CA LEU A 249 -6.02 -9.22 -20.86
C LEU A 249 -5.99 -10.72 -20.58
N ALA A 250 -6.10 -11.54 -21.62
CA ALA A 250 -6.26 -12.99 -21.50
C ALA A 250 -5.07 -13.69 -20.84
N HIS A 251 -3.85 -13.18 -21.05
CA HIS A 251 -2.61 -13.77 -20.55
C HIS A 251 -2.01 -13.02 -19.36
N ALA A 252 -2.77 -12.11 -18.74
CA ALA A 252 -2.37 -11.54 -17.46
C ALA A 252 -2.37 -12.61 -16.37
N PRO A 253 -1.48 -12.53 -15.36
CA PRO A 253 -1.44 -13.48 -14.25
C PRO A 253 -2.79 -13.56 -13.51
N ARG A 254 -3.32 -14.78 -13.35
CA ARG A 254 -4.61 -15.06 -12.69
C ARG A 254 -4.41 -15.96 -11.48
N HIS A 255 -4.29 -15.33 -10.31
CA HIS A 255 -4.15 -16.01 -9.03
C HIS A 255 -5.45 -15.92 -8.24
N GLY A 256 -5.78 -16.97 -7.48
CA GLY A 256 -6.99 -17.00 -6.66
C GLY A 256 -6.73 -16.87 -5.16
N GLY A 257 -7.81 -16.91 -4.38
CA GLY A 257 -7.74 -16.87 -2.93
C GLY A 257 -7.17 -15.55 -2.42
N ALA A 258 -6.19 -15.62 -1.52
CA ALA A 258 -5.61 -14.46 -0.85
C ALA A 258 -4.72 -13.57 -1.74
N TRP A 259 -4.41 -13.95 -2.98
CA TRP A 259 -3.62 -13.14 -3.90
C TRP A 259 -4.39 -11.93 -4.44
N TYR A 260 -3.80 -10.74 -4.40
CA TYR A 260 -4.33 -9.54 -5.06
C TYR A 260 -3.23 -8.66 -5.65
N PRO A 261 -3.56 -7.78 -6.61
CA PRO A 261 -2.64 -6.75 -7.10
C PRO A 261 -2.42 -5.67 -6.04
N ALA A 262 -1.20 -5.62 -5.52
CA ALA A 262 -0.77 -4.50 -4.69
C ALA A 262 -0.61 -3.24 -5.54
N ASP A 263 -0.04 -3.41 -6.75
CA ASP A 263 0.22 -2.33 -7.69
C ASP A 263 0.31 -2.81 -9.15
N ILE A 264 0.00 -1.92 -10.08
CA ILE A 264 0.27 -2.04 -11.51
C ILE A 264 0.85 -0.71 -12.02
N GLN A 265 1.98 -0.75 -12.71
CA GLN A 265 2.60 0.44 -13.27
C GLN A 265 3.07 0.18 -14.69
N PHE A 266 2.68 1.05 -15.62
CA PHE A 266 3.24 1.08 -16.97
C PHE A 266 4.13 2.32 -17.12
N VAL A 267 5.41 2.09 -17.44
CA VAL A 267 6.39 3.17 -17.68
C VAL A 267 6.19 3.77 -19.08
N ASP A 268 5.66 2.97 -20.00
CA ASP A 268 5.25 3.37 -21.33
C ASP A 268 4.18 2.39 -21.86
N LYS A 269 3.68 2.62 -23.07
CA LYS A 269 2.63 1.79 -23.71
C LYS A 269 2.95 0.30 -23.81
N ARG A 270 4.22 -0.09 -23.72
CA ARG A 270 4.74 -1.45 -23.92
C ARG A 270 5.24 -2.08 -22.62
N ASN A 271 5.94 -1.32 -21.79
CA ASN A 271 6.65 -1.82 -20.63
C ASN A 271 5.83 -1.57 -19.35
N GLY A 272 5.46 -2.65 -18.68
CA GLY A 272 4.68 -2.57 -17.45
C GLY A 272 5.00 -3.68 -16.46
N TYR A 273 4.62 -3.44 -15.23
CA TYR A 273 4.87 -4.28 -14.07
C TYR A 273 3.58 -4.49 -13.29
N LEU A 274 3.42 -5.70 -12.77
CA LEU A 274 2.29 -6.08 -11.92
C LEU A 274 2.86 -6.74 -10.67
N LEU A 275 2.60 -6.15 -9.51
CA LEU A 275 2.98 -6.71 -8.23
C LEU A 275 1.76 -7.37 -7.59
N LEU A 276 1.84 -8.69 -7.42
CA LEU A 276 0.86 -9.44 -6.64
C LEU A 276 1.42 -9.75 -5.26
N VAL A 277 0.55 -9.73 -4.26
CA VAL A 277 0.89 -10.06 -2.88
C VAL A 277 -0.13 -11.02 -2.28
N ASN A 278 0.32 -11.81 -1.30
CA ASN A 278 -0.52 -12.72 -0.53
C ASN A 278 -0.33 -12.45 0.98
N PRO A 279 -1.33 -11.88 1.66
CA PRO A 279 -1.23 -11.58 3.09
C PRO A 279 -1.04 -12.80 3.98
N ASN A 280 -1.58 -13.96 3.59
CA ASN A 280 -1.55 -15.16 4.41
C ASN A 280 -0.18 -15.85 4.36
N THR A 281 0.49 -15.83 3.21
CA THR A 281 1.79 -16.49 3.02
C THR A 281 2.96 -15.52 3.02
N HIS A 282 2.70 -14.22 3.09
CA HIS A 282 3.70 -13.15 2.97
C HIS A 282 4.46 -13.16 1.62
N GLY A 283 3.97 -13.91 0.63
CA GLY A 283 4.58 -14.03 -0.68
C GLY A 283 4.26 -12.85 -1.59
N SER A 284 5.18 -12.54 -2.49
CA SER A 284 4.94 -11.64 -3.62
C SER A 284 5.29 -12.30 -4.95
N LEU A 285 4.71 -11.78 -6.02
CA LEU A 285 5.06 -12.12 -7.39
C LEU A 285 5.12 -10.82 -8.20
N LEU A 286 6.32 -10.45 -8.66
CA LEU A 286 6.50 -9.38 -9.62
C LEU A 286 6.47 -9.97 -11.03
N TYR A 287 5.51 -9.54 -11.83
CA TYR A 287 5.46 -9.83 -13.26
C TYR A 287 5.85 -8.59 -14.06
N SER A 288 6.40 -8.80 -15.25
CA SER A 288 6.65 -7.73 -16.23
C SER A 288 6.09 -8.09 -17.60
N THR A 289 5.70 -7.07 -18.35
CA THR A 289 5.37 -7.14 -19.78
C THR A 289 6.24 -6.14 -20.56
N ALA A 290 6.52 -6.45 -21.83
CA ALA A 290 7.24 -5.57 -22.77
C ALA A 290 6.46 -5.38 -24.09
N ASN A 291 5.20 -5.81 -24.10
CA ASN A 291 4.30 -5.78 -25.25
C ASN A 291 2.89 -5.30 -24.86
N GLY A 292 2.82 -4.39 -23.89
CA GLY A 292 1.59 -3.69 -23.52
C GLY A 292 0.54 -4.60 -22.91
N GLY A 293 1.00 -5.61 -22.15
CA GLY A 293 0.16 -6.56 -21.41
C GLY A 293 -0.31 -7.77 -22.22
N ILE A 294 0.12 -7.93 -23.48
CA ILE A 294 -0.23 -9.10 -24.31
C ILE A 294 0.37 -10.39 -23.72
N GLY A 295 1.57 -10.31 -23.15
CA GLY A 295 2.21 -11.41 -22.43
C GLY A 295 2.97 -10.93 -21.21
N TRP A 296 3.02 -11.78 -20.19
CA TRP A 296 3.64 -11.49 -18.89
C TRP A 296 4.67 -12.54 -18.52
N LYS A 297 5.77 -12.09 -17.91
CA LYS A 297 6.84 -12.96 -17.40
C LYS A 297 7.01 -12.74 -15.91
N LEU A 298 7.03 -13.82 -15.13
CA LEU A 298 7.41 -13.75 -13.72
C LEU A 298 8.87 -13.30 -13.62
N ARG A 299 9.13 -12.23 -12.89
CA ARG A 299 10.46 -11.63 -12.73
C ARG A 299 11.06 -11.88 -11.36
N ASN A 300 10.24 -11.83 -10.32
CA ASN A 300 10.71 -11.92 -8.96
C ASN A 300 9.65 -12.55 -8.05
N THR A 301 10.09 -13.33 -7.07
CA THR A 301 9.23 -13.94 -6.03
C THR A 301 9.72 -13.62 -4.61
N LYS A 302 10.68 -12.70 -4.50
CA LYS A 302 11.46 -12.40 -3.29
C LYS A 302 11.35 -10.93 -2.88
N ILE A 303 10.52 -10.12 -3.55
CA ILE A 303 10.11 -8.86 -2.95
C ILE A 303 9.32 -9.23 -1.70
N PRO A 304 9.61 -8.67 -0.52
CA PRO A 304 8.80 -8.96 0.65
C PRO A 304 7.34 -8.59 0.35
N GLY A 305 6.42 -9.57 0.45
CA GLY A 305 5.07 -9.45 -0.10
C GLY A 305 4.00 -8.99 0.87
N ALA A 306 4.18 -9.22 2.17
CA ALA A 306 3.38 -8.63 3.22
C ALA A 306 4.17 -8.67 4.53
N ARG A 307 4.30 -7.51 5.22
CA ARG A 307 5.19 -7.29 6.39
C ARG A 307 6.65 -7.65 6.08
N PRO A 308 7.45 -6.71 5.53
CA PRO A 308 7.14 -5.32 5.27
C PRO A 308 6.21 -5.20 4.04
N TYR A 309 5.35 -4.18 4.02
CA TYR A 309 4.36 -4.04 2.94
C TYR A 309 4.98 -3.27 1.77
N PRO A 310 5.04 -3.84 0.55
CA PRO A 310 5.34 -3.05 -0.62
C PRO A 310 4.16 -2.09 -0.82
N VAL A 311 4.45 -0.79 -0.81
CA VAL A 311 3.38 0.22 -0.89
C VAL A 311 3.00 0.48 -2.34
N LYS A 312 4.01 0.52 -3.21
CA LYS A 312 3.87 0.74 -4.65
C LYS A 312 5.12 0.28 -5.40
N LEU A 313 5.07 0.35 -6.72
CA LEU A 313 6.16 0.25 -7.66
C LEU A 313 6.49 1.66 -8.15
N GLU A 314 7.79 1.93 -8.29
CA GLU A 314 8.28 3.21 -8.77
C GLU A 314 9.36 2.98 -9.84
N PHE A 315 8.93 2.46 -11.00
CA PHE A 315 9.77 2.25 -12.17
C PHE A 315 9.85 3.51 -13.02
N VAL A 316 11.02 4.13 -13.00
CA VAL A 316 11.33 5.34 -13.79
C VAL A 316 11.74 5.01 -15.23
N THR A 317 12.20 3.78 -15.45
CA THR A 317 12.53 3.25 -16.77
C THR A 317 12.13 1.78 -16.83
N PRO A 318 12.08 1.16 -18.02
CA PRO A 318 11.83 -0.29 -18.12
C PRO A 318 12.88 -1.18 -17.42
N ARG A 319 13.96 -0.63 -16.87
CA ARG A 319 15.01 -1.40 -16.17
C ARG A 319 15.28 -0.94 -14.74
N THR A 320 15.16 0.35 -14.48
CA THR A 320 15.45 0.96 -13.17
C THR A 320 14.15 1.32 -12.49
N GLY A 321 14.01 0.86 -11.25
CA GLY A 321 12.86 1.16 -10.42
C GLY A 321 13.13 0.95 -8.94
N TYR A 322 12.18 1.37 -8.14
CA TYR A 322 12.22 1.35 -6.70
C TYR A 322 10.95 0.70 -6.13
N VAL A 323 11.05 0.11 -4.94
CA VAL A 323 9.90 -0.44 -4.21
C VAL A 323 10.01 0.02 -2.76
N PRO A 324 9.20 1.01 -2.33
CA PRO A 324 9.09 1.39 -0.92
C PRO A 324 8.46 0.27 -0.10
N LEU A 325 9.03 0.03 1.09
CA LEU A 325 8.64 -0.99 2.03
C LEU A 325 8.30 -0.36 3.38
N ARG A 326 7.04 -0.52 3.82
CA ARG A 326 6.62 -0.15 5.18
C ARG A 326 7.02 -1.22 6.17
N VAL A 327 7.44 -0.81 7.37
CA VAL A 327 7.59 -1.76 8.49
C VAL A 327 6.24 -2.36 8.87
N GLY A 328 6.25 -3.62 9.29
CA GLY A 328 5.07 -4.31 9.82
C GLY A 328 5.35 -4.85 11.22
N ALA A 329 4.34 -5.45 11.85
CA ALA A 329 4.56 -6.15 13.11
C ALA A 329 5.46 -7.38 12.91
N GLY A 330 6.58 -7.44 13.63
CA GLY A 330 7.59 -8.50 13.56
C GLY A 330 9.01 -7.97 13.29
N PRO A 331 10.03 -8.84 13.27
CA PRO A 331 11.42 -8.47 13.01
C PRO A 331 11.66 -8.29 11.51
N VAL A 332 10.98 -7.31 10.89
CA VAL A 332 11.05 -7.13 9.44
C VAL A 332 11.43 -5.71 9.08
N ASP A 333 12.55 -5.60 8.38
CA ASP A 333 13.12 -4.32 7.95
C ASP A 333 12.31 -3.75 6.78
N GLY A 334 11.81 -2.52 6.94
CA GLY A 334 11.24 -1.76 5.83
C GLY A 334 12.34 -1.17 4.95
N GLY A 335 12.10 0.03 4.43
CA GLY A 335 13.08 0.79 3.66
C GLY A 335 12.76 0.84 2.18
N LEU A 336 13.79 0.89 1.34
CA LEU A 336 13.64 1.09 -0.09
C LEU A 336 14.44 0.04 -0.85
N LEU A 337 13.78 -0.73 -1.71
CA LEU A 337 14.46 -1.59 -2.66
C LEU A 337 14.72 -0.84 -3.96
N ARG A 338 15.83 -1.17 -4.61
CA ARG A 338 16.19 -0.64 -5.94
C ARG A 338 16.52 -1.79 -6.88
N THR A 339 16.09 -1.67 -8.13
CA THR A 339 16.47 -2.55 -9.23
C THR A 339 17.07 -1.75 -10.38
N VAL A 340 17.96 -2.38 -11.15
CA VAL A 340 18.53 -1.85 -12.41
C VAL A 340 18.38 -2.82 -13.58
N ASN A 341 17.71 -3.96 -13.36
CA ASN A 341 17.56 -5.05 -14.30
C ASN A 341 16.09 -5.45 -14.50
N GLY A 342 15.16 -4.50 -14.33
CA GLY A 342 13.73 -4.68 -14.57
C GLY A 342 13.09 -5.63 -13.56
N GLY A 343 13.49 -5.52 -12.29
CA GLY A 343 12.96 -6.31 -11.19
C GLY A 343 13.48 -7.74 -11.09
N ALA A 344 14.42 -8.16 -11.94
CA ALA A 344 15.00 -9.51 -11.83
C ALA A 344 15.78 -9.70 -10.51
N ALA A 345 16.43 -8.64 -10.03
CA ALA A 345 17.01 -8.58 -8.69
C ALA A 345 16.80 -7.20 -8.07
N PHE A 346 16.76 -7.16 -6.74
CA PHE A 346 16.66 -5.94 -5.94
C PHE A 346 17.81 -5.86 -4.94
N THR A 347 18.24 -4.63 -4.67
CA THR A 347 19.21 -4.28 -3.63
C THR A 347 18.56 -3.29 -2.68
N GLN A 348 18.70 -3.49 -1.37
CA GLN A 348 18.22 -2.53 -0.37
C GLN A 348 19.09 -1.28 -0.38
N VAL A 349 18.46 -0.11 -0.43
CA VAL A 349 19.10 1.18 -0.30
C VAL A 349 19.44 1.41 1.17
N LYS A 350 20.70 1.78 1.44
CA LYS A 350 21.22 1.92 2.81
C LYS A 350 21.21 3.39 3.24
N ASP A 351 20.32 3.73 4.16
CA ASP A 351 20.36 4.96 4.95
C ASP A 351 19.57 4.68 6.24
N PRO A 352 20.09 5.03 7.44
CA PRO A 352 19.43 4.73 8.72
C PRO A 352 18.05 5.39 8.88
N ARG A 353 17.74 6.41 8.08
CA ARG A 353 16.43 7.08 8.11
C ARG A 353 15.38 6.42 7.23
N LEU A 354 15.76 5.47 6.37
CA LEU A 354 14.83 4.67 5.55
C LEU A 354 14.31 3.46 6.33
N VAL A 355 13.69 3.72 7.48
CA VAL A 355 13.18 2.66 8.37
C VAL A 355 11.90 2.06 7.78
N SER A 356 10.92 2.90 7.46
CA SER A 356 9.63 2.53 6.89
C SER A 356 9.30 3.53 5.80
N VAL A 357 9.44 3.15 4.53
CA VAL A 357 9.18 4.08 3.43
C VAL A 357 7.71 4.00 3.06
N GLU A 358 7.01 5.10 3.32
CA GLU A 358 5.56 5.22 3.19
C GLU A 358 5.14 5.54 1.75
N ASP A 359 5.97 6.28 1.02
CA ASP A 359 5.81 6.63 -0.39
C ASP A 359 7.16 7.04 -1.01
N ALA A 360 7.27 6.98 -2.33
CA ALA A 360 8.50 7.28 -3.07
C ALA A 360 8.21 7.83 -4.48
N ASP A 361 8.72 8.98 -4.85
CA ASP A 361 8.55 9.52 -6.20
C ASP A 361 9.92 9.78 -6.85
N PHE A 362 10.18 9.17 -8.01
CA PHE A 362 11.45 9.29 -8.71
C PHE A 362 11.26 9.85 -10.13
N ILE A 363 11.56 11.13 -10.29
CA ILE A 363 11.55 11.84 -11.58
C ILE A 363 12.58 11.26 -12.56
N THR A 364 13.72 10.78 -12.05
CA THR A 364 14.75 10.11 -12.85
C THR A 364 15.33 8.93 -12.08
N ALA A 365 16.09 8.08 -12.75
CA ALA A 365 16.83 6.98 -12.10
C ALA A 365 17.84 7.42 -11.00
N ARG A 366 18.05 8.73 -10.81
CA ARG A 366 18.95 9.31 -9.81
C ARG A 366 18.29 10.34 -8.89
N ARG A 367 17.34 11.11 -9.39
CA ARG A 367 16.62 12.14 -8.61
C ARG A 367 15.29 11.57 -8.14
N GLY A 368 15.10 11.51 -6.83
CA GLY A 368 13.85 11.06 -6.24
C GLY A 368 13.69 11.51 -4.80
N PHE A 369 12.51 11.25 -4.27
CA PHE A 369 12.04 11.71 -2.98
C PHE A 369 11.29 10.57 -2.30
N VAL A 370 11.41 10.46 -0.99
CA VAL A 370 10.73 9.41 -0.23
C VAL A 370 10.19 9.98 1.07
N ILE A 371 9.01 9.52 1.44
CA ILE A 371 8.47 9.71 2.77
C ILE A 371 8.86 8.51 3.60
N SER A 372 9.47 8.74 4.76
CA SER A 372 9.87 7.67 5.68
C SER A 372 9.42 7.96 7.10
N LEU A 373 9.12 6.94 7.90
CA LEU A 373 8.95 7.11 9.34
C LEU A 373 10.20 7.75 9.96
N ASN A 374 10.01 8.75 10.81
CA ASN A 374 11.12 9.41 11.47
C ASN A 374 11.67 8.51 12.60
N PRO A 375 12.94 8.05 12.53
CA PRO A 375 13.52 7.19 13.56
C PRO A 375 13.67 7.89 14.91
N ASP A 376 13.84 9.22 14.92
CA ASP A 376 14.03 10.01 16.13
C ASP A 376 12.70 10.47 16.74
N ASN A 377 11.62 10.48 15.95
CA ASN A 377 10.27 10.76 16.42
C ASN A 377 9.24 9.88 15.67
N PRO A 378 8.97 8.66 16.18
CA PRO A 378 8.11 7.67 15.51
C PRO A 378 6.63 8.07 15.36
N THR A 379 6.22 9.24 15.86
CA THR A 379 4.87 9.79 15.61
C THR A 379 4.81 10.66 14.36
N SER A 380 5.97 10.91 13.73
CA SER A 380 6.15 11.80 12.59
C SER A 380 6.87 11.12 11.44
N THR A 381 6.91 11.81 10.30
CA THR A 381 7.56 11.36 9.06
C THR A 381 8.64 12.34 8.64
N LEU A 382 9.59 11.84 7.85
CA LEU A 382 10.60 12.60 7.14
C LEU A 382 10.29 12.60 5.65
N LEU A 383 10.56 13.72 4.98
CA LEU A 383 10.67 13.76 3.53
C LEU A 383 12.15 13.84 3.16
N LEU A 384 12.67 12.80 2.51
CA LEU A 384 14.08 12.69 2.14
C LEU A 384 14.24 12.78 0.62
N GLY A 385 15.18 13.58 0.14
CA GLY A 385 15.51 13.71 -1.28
C GLY A 385 16.89 13.15 -1.63
N THR A 386 17.02 12.53 -2.80
CA THR A 386 18.29 12.03 -3.35
C THR A 386 18.56 12.60 -4.75
N THR A 387 19.83 12.78 -5.11
CA THR A 387 20.27 13.19 -6.47
C THR A 387 21.14 12.13 -7.15
N ASN A 388 21.43 11.03 -6.45
CA ASN A 388 22.34 9.97 -6.91
C ASN A 388 21.71 8.56 -6.80
N GLY A 389 20.38 8.48 -6.77
CA GLY A 389 19.61 7.25 -6.85
C GLY A 389 19.56 6.47 -5.54
N GLY A 390 19.71 7.15 -4.41
CA GLY A 390 19.69 6.58 -3.07
C GLY A 390 21.06 6.37 -2.44
N GLY A 391 22.14 6.87 -3.05
CA GLY A 391 23.49 6.81 -2.46
C GLY A 391 23.68 7.78 -1.29
N SER A 392 22.98 8.92 -1.30
CA SER A 392 22.90 9.87 -0.20
C SER A 392 21.55 10.59 -0.19
N TRP A 393 21.14 11.06 0.99
CA TRP A 393 19.83 11.67 1.21
C TRP A 393 19.92 12.98 1.99
N THR A 394 19.16 13.97 1.54
CA THR A 394 18.97 15.27 2.19
C THR A 394 17.60 15.30 2.83
N ASP A 395 17.50 15.79 4.07
CA ASP A 395 16.22 16.03 4.73
C ASP A 395 15.58 17.30 4.15
N LEU A 396 14.39 17.14 3.60
CA LEU A 396 13.56 18.16 2.96
C LEU A 396 12.20 18.27 3.65
N THR A 397 12.07 17.77 4.89
CA THR A 397 10.81 17.76 5.64
C THR A 397 10.27 19.18 5.80
N PRO A 398 8.98 19.41 5.45
CA PRO A 398 8.32 20.70 5.71
C PRO A 398 8.48 21.11 7.16
N ARG A 399 8.99 22.32 7.39
CA ARG A 399 9.09 22.89 8.74
C ARG A 399 7.76 23.54 9.09
N THR A 400 7.16 23.13 10.20
CA THR A 400 6.04 23.85 10.82
C THR A 400 6.61 25.10 11.47
N THR A 401 6.32 26.27 10.91
CA THR A 401 6.63 27.57 11.55
C THR A 401 5.48 28.01 12.42
#